data_AF-A0A1I1W011-F1
#
_entry.id   AF-A0A1I1W011-F1
#
_cell.length_a   1.000
_cell.length_b   1.000
_cell.length_c   1.000
_cell.angle_alpha   90.00
_cell.angle_beta   90.00
_cell.angle_gamma   90.00
#
_symmetry.space_group_name_H-M   'P 1'
#
loop_
_entity.id
_entity.type
_entity.pdbx_description
1 polymer ?
#
loop_
_entity_poly.entity_id
_entity_poly.type
_entity_poly.pdbx_seq_one_letter_code
_entity_poly.pdbx_strand_id
1 'polypeptide(L)'
;MRMLRWLFVLFLGWVAILLQAQNPNGYYNSVNGKKNEELKTALHQIISKHTVLSYGSLWNYFPYTDQRSDGTVWDMYSNNTRTFDNTYGLNREHSFPKSWWGGDQVAAYTDLFHIYPSDSEANTAKSNYPLGEVGSSVYFDNGVSKVGQNDYPGYTGVVFEPDDEYKGDFARTYFYMVTCYQDYYNRWKYFYMISANTYPVLKEWAVNMLLDWHRNDPVSQKELERNEAVFLIQNNRNPFIDFPELAEYIWGNKMDEAFYLDTELTEPVLATPTNDTQLNFGTVVTGQTSTLTLYVRGSNLVGNLSVMLFGNDKEQFEVNETSIPAAVANTEEGYALQVTYHPDMADELHEANIVIFDGGIDGSVSISVGGTAIAADAIEPPVAEEAINITASGFTANWQTDNDAEGYILSVFQMDEESGDTVLILNVELDEETSSYDVQIPEPGKNYGYAVRKIQNGLISDYSQTIVVVATAVKETPFNDYIVAWSSNGCLYLRNDSQVEVTIKIFNLSGILIYQDTHFSGSISLCHLKPGVYFVQADDEVRKVMVGGK
;
A
#
# COMPACT_ATOMS: atom_id res chain seq x y z
N MET A 1 46.36 0.31 -55.20
CA MET A 1 46.40 0.40 -53.72
C MET A 1 45.21 1.24 -53.31
N ARG A 2 44.00 0.67 -53.13
CA ARG A 2 43.58 -0.20 -52.01
C ARG A 2 44.02 0.37 -50.65
N MET A 3 43.00 0.91 -49.97
CA MET A 3 42.83 1.07 -48.52
C MET A 3 43.81 1.97 -47.76
N LEU A 4 43.23 2.63 -46.76
CA LEU A 4 43.87 3.18 -45.56
C LEU A 4 44.31 4.66 -45.62
N ARG A 5 43.39 5.55 -45.22
CA ARG A 5 43.55 6.52 -44.11
C ARG A 5 42.37 7.50 -44.08
N TRP A 6 41.18 6.96 -43.85
CA TRP A 6 40.02 7.69 -43.31
C TRP A 6 39.91 7.38 -41.81
N LEU A 7 40.92 7.77 -41.04
CA LEU A 7 41.02 7.47 -39.59
C LEU A 7 41.54 8.69 -38.81
N PHE A 8 40.99 9.88 -39.07
CA PHE A 8 41.32 11.07 -38.28
C PHE A 8 40.17 12.09 -38.15
N VAL A 9 38.91 11.67 -38.30
CA VAL A 9 37.72 12.52 -38.10
C VAL A 9 36.59 11.78 -37.34
N LEU A 10 36.87 10.65 -36.68
CA LEU A 10 35.87 9.88 -35.90
C LEU A 10 36.41 9.60 -34.48
N PHE A 11 36.76 10.66 -33.76
CA PHE A 11 37.04 10.59 -32.31
C PHE A 11 36.67 11.90 -31.60
N LEU A 12 35.59 12.55 -32.04
CA LEU A 12 35.07 13.80 -31.49
C LEU A 12 33.55 13.84 -31.70
N GLY A 13 32.88 12.90 -31.05
CA GLY A 13 31.43 12.81 -31.00
C GLY A 13 31.09 11.64 -30.10
N TRP A 14 30.16 11.86 -29.17
CA TRP A 14 29.77 10.98 -28.06
C TRP A 14 30.60 11.16 -26.77
N VAL A 15 30.70 12.39 -26.30
CA VAL A 15 30.42 12.63 -24.87
C VAL A 15 28.94 13.00 -24.85
N ALA A 16 28.09 12.02 -24.61
CA ALA A 16 26.76 12.31 -24.08
C ALA A 16 27.03 12.91 -22.70
N ILE A 17 26.88 14.24 -22.57
CA ILE A 17 26.75 14.86 -21.27
C ILE A 17 25.42 14.34 -20.74
N LEU A 18 25.47 13.24 -19.99
CA LEU A 18 24.41 12.90 -19.07
C LEU A 18 24.35 14.10 -18.12
N LEU A 19 23.35 14.95 -18.28
CA LEU A 19 22.98 15.92 -17.26
C LEU A 19 22.53 15.07 -16.07
N GLN A 20 23.47 14.67 -15.22
CA GLN A 20 23.12 14.17 -13.91
C GLN A 20 22.52 15.35 -13.17
N ALA A 21 21.27 15.22 -12.74
CA ALA A 21 20.66 16.19 -11.84
C ALA A 21 21.57 16.30 -10.62
N GLN A 22 22.26 17.43 -10.49
CA GLN A 22 23.02 17.71 -9.28
C GLN A 22 21.99 18.04 -8.19
N ASN A 23 22.19 17.49 -6.99
CA ASN A 23 21.39 17.88 -5.84
C ASN A 23 21.39 19.42 -5.69
N PRO A 24 20.32 20.02 -5.15
CA PRO A 24 20.26 21.46 -5.04
C PRO A 24 21.45 22.01 -4.24
N ASN A 25 21.97 23.14 -4.71
CA ASN A 25 23.05 23.84 -4.05
C ASN A 25 22.67 24.15 -2.60
N GLY A 26 23.52 23.73 -1.67
CA GLY A 26 23.39 23.99 -0.24
C GLY A 26 22.53 22.99 0.52
N TYR A 27 21.87 22.06 -0.19
CA TYR A 27 20.95 21.10 0.41
C TYR A 27 21.59 20.21 1.48
N TYR A 28 22.83 19.77 1.26
CA TYR A 28 23.56 18.90 2.17
C TYR A 28 24.61 19.62 3.04
N ASN A 29 24.69 20.95 3.04
CA ASN A 29 25.79 21.68 3.71
C ASN A 29 26.01 21.29 5.17
N SER A 30 24.96 20.94 5.91
CA SER A 30 25.06 20.59 7.32
C SER A 30 25.74 19.24 7.58
N VAL A 31 26.07 18.43 6.56
CA VAL A 31 26.77 17.14 6.74
C VAL A 31 28.29 17.27 6.77
N ASN A 32 28.84 18.41 6.36
CA ASN A 32 30.28 18.64 6.27
C ASN A 32 30.98 18.45 7.62
N GLY A 33 32.06 17.66 7.62
CA GLY A 33 32.88 17.38 8.81
C GLY A 33 32.28 16.37 9.78
N LYS A 34 31.07 15.85 9.53
CA LYS A 34 30.37 14.91 10.41
C LYS A 34 30.71 13.45 10.07
N LYS A 35 30.52 12.54 11.04
CA LYS A 35 30.68 11.08 10.88
C LYS A 35 29.77 10.27 11.79
N ASN A 36 29.62 8.97 11.56
CA ASN A 36 28.84 8.06 12.41
C ASN A 36 27.43 8.60 12.72
N GLU A 37 27.02 8.55 13.98
CA GLU A 37 25.74 9.04 14.49
C GLU A 37 25.50 10.53 14.19
N GLU A 38 26.55 11.35 14.23
CA GLU A 38 26.43 12.79 13.96
C GLU A 38 26.06 13.04 12.50
N LEU A 39 26.70 12.31 11.57
CA LEU A 39 26.39 12.36 10.15
C LEU A 39 24.96 11.88 9.87
N LYS A 40 24.57 10.74 10.44
CA LYS A 40 23.19 10.22 10.30
C LYS A 40 22.14 11.20 10.84
N THR A 41 22.40 11.83 11.98
CA THR A 41 21.50 12.82 12.58
C THR A 41 21.38 14.07 11.71
N ALA A 42 22.48 14.55 11.12
CA ALA A 42 22.45 15.68 10.19
C ALA A 42 21.59 15.39 8.95
N LEU A 43 21.75 14.18 8.39
CA LEU A 43 20.93 13.73 7.27
C LEU A 43 19.45 13.63 7.67
N HIS A 44 19.14 13.08 8.84
CA HIS A 44 17.77 13.06 9.38
C HIS A 44 17.14 14.46 9.43
N GLN A 45 17.86 15.45 9.97
CA GLN A 45 17.36 16.83 10.06
C GLN A 45 17.10 17.45 8.68
N ILE A 46 17.89 17.06 7.67
CA ILE A 46 17.69 17.49 6.29
C ILE A 46 16.43 16.85 5.70
N ILE A 47 16.33 15.51 5.74
CA ILE A 47 15.41 14.73 4.89
C ILE A 47 14.06 14.40 5.54
N SER A 48 13.95 14.51 6.87
CA SER A 48 12.67 14.31 7.60
C SER A 48 11.67 15.45 7.41
N LYS A 49 12.11 16.57 6.84
CA LYS A 49 11.28 17.73 6.52
C LYS A 49 10.86 17.66 5.06
N HIS A 50 9.70 17.06 4.81
CA HIS A 50 9.18 16.83 3.48
C HIS A 50 7.67 17.06 3.44
N THR A 51 7.14 17.32 2.24
CA THR A 51 5.70 17.40 2.01
C THR A 51 5.09 16.03 2.28
N VAL A 52 4.09 15.99 3.18
CA VAL A 52 3.35 14.76 3.50
C VAL A 52 2.12 14.70 2.62
N LEU A 53 1.99 13.61 1.88
CA LEU A 53 0.93 13.39 0.89
C LEU A 53 -0.24 12.63 1.54
N SER A 54 -1.41 12.65 0.90
CA SER A 54 -2.49 11.72 1.24
C SER A 54 -2.24 10.35 0.58
N TYR A 55 -2.67 9.26 1.21
CA TYR A 55 -2.38 7.93 0.69
C TYR A 55 -3.07 7.64 -0.65
N GLY A 56 -4.29 8.14 -0.84
CA GLY A 56 -5.00 8.07 -2.13
C GLY A 56 -4.23 8.77 -3.26
N SER A 57 -3.57 9.90 -2.96
CA SER A 57 -2.86 10.69 -3.98
C SER A 57 -1.62 10.00 -4.56
N LEU A 58 -1.08 8.94 -3.93
CA LEU A 58 0.12 8.23 -4.40
C LEU A 58 0.00 7.72 -5.84
N TRP A 59 -1.20 7.28 -6.25
CA TRP A 59 -1.45 6.85 -7.63
C TRP A 59 -1.28 7.95 -8.67
N ASN A 60 -1.45 9.21 -8.29
CA ASN A 60 -1.23 10.34 -9.18
C ASN A 60 0.27 10.62 -9.39
N TYR A 61 1.12 10.14 -8.48
CA TYR A 61 2.56 10.38 -8.50
C TYR A 61 3.35 9.26 -9.18
N PHE A 62 2.89 8.01 -9.09
CA PHE A 62 3.58 6.88 -9.71
C PHE A 62 3.80 6.99 -11.23
N PRO A 63 2.93 7.62 -12.04
CA PRO A 63 3.23 7.89 -13.45
C PRO A 63 4.50 8.73 -13.65
N TYR A 64 4.88 9.57 -12.68
CA TYR A 64 6.07 10.41 -12.75
C TYR A 64 7.30 9.73 -12.12
N THR A 65 7.11 8.87 -11.11
CA THR A 65 8.22 8.26 -10.35
C THR A 65 8.57 6.84 -10.81
N ASP A 66 7.62 6.09 -11.37
CA ASP A 66 7.72 4.65 -11.57
C ASP A 66 7.13 4.19 -12.92
N GLN A 67 6.95 5.08 -13.92
CA GLN A 67 6.57 4.70 -15.28
C GLN A 67 7.80 4.52 -16.18
N ARG A 68 7.86 3.41 -16.92
CA ARG A 68 8.85 3.18 -17.95
C ARG A 68 8.55 4.03 -19.18
N SER A 69 9.57 4.28 -20.00
CA SER A 69 9.45 5.06 -21.24
C SER A 69 8.45 4.50 -22.27
N ASP A 70 8.08 3.21 -22.17
CA ASP A 70 7.07 2.56 -23.01
C ASP A 70 5.64 2.66 -22.45
N GLY A 71 5.45 3.36 -21.32
CA GLY A 71 4.17 3.56 -20.65
C GLY A 71 3.83 2.49 -19.61
N THR A 72 4.64 1.44 -19.47
CA THR A 72 4.41 0.36 -18.50
C THR A 72 4.92 0.70 -17.11
N VAL A 73 4.40 0.04 -16.08
CA VAL A 73 4.83 0.22 -14.69
C VAL A 73 6.22 -0.38 -14.47
N TRP A 74 7.08 0.34 -13.77
CA TRP A 74 8.36 -0.16 -13.27
C TRP A 74 8.18 -0.96 -11.97
N ASP A 75 7.52 -2.11 -12.07
CA ASP A 75 7.33 -3.02 -10.95
C ASP A 75 8.67 -3.71 -10.58
N MET A 76 9.12 -3.52 -9.34
CA MET A 76 10.34 -4.14 -8.79
C MET A 76 10.07 -5.51 -8.15
N TYR A 77 8.82 -5.95 -8.10
CA TYR A 77 8.37 -7.14 -7.39
C TYR A 77 7.92 -8.26 -8.33
N SER A 78 7.64 -7.96 -9.60
CA SER A 78 7.20 -8.93 -10.60
C SER A 78 7.57 -8.54 -12.03
N ASN A 79 7.45 -9.50 -12.96
CA ASN A 79 7.57 -9.27 -14.40
C ASN A 79 6.21 -9.03 -15.09
N ASN A 80 5.13 -8.82 -14.33
CA ASN A 80 3.80 -8.62 -14.90
C ASN A 80 3.74 -7.23 -15.57
N THR A 81 3.45 -7.20 -16.88
CA THR A 81 3.30 -5.95 -17.61
C THR A 81 1.95 -5.30 -17.30
N ARG A 82 1.98 -4.10 -16.70
CA ARG A 82 0.81 -3.29 -16.34
C ARG A 82 1.04 -1.83 -16.75
N THR A 83 -0.01 -1.01 -16.79
CA THR A 83 0.06 0.44 -16.98
C THR A 83 -0.67 1.15 -15.85
N PHE A 84 -0.47 2.46 -15.68
CA PHE A 84 -1.22 3.24 -14.69
C PHE A 84 -2.63 3.64 -15.17
N ASP A 85 -3.01 3.31 -16.41
CA ASP A 85 -4.39 3.51 -16.89
C ASP A 85 -5.39 2.59 -16.17
N ASN A 86 -4.90 1.44 -15.70
CA ASN A 86 -5.64 0.52 -14.84
C ASN A 86 -4.68 -0.12 -13.84
N THR A 87 -4.84 0.29 -12.59
CA THR A 87 -4.06 -0.15 -11.43
C THR A 87 -4.57 -1.44 -10.80
N TYR A 88 -5.65 -2.05 -11.30
CA TYR A 88 -6.16 -3.31 -10.79
C TYR A 88 -5.04 -4.35 -10.73
N GLY A 89 -4.83 -4.94 -9.54
CA GLY A 89 -3.73 -5.89 -9.27
C GLY A 89 -2.36 -5.24 -9.01
N LEU A 90 -2.31 -3.91 -8.84
CA LEU A 90 -1.18 -3.20 -8.23
C LEU A 90 -1.53 -2.78 -6.81
N ASN A 91 -0.53 -2.84 -5.94
CA ASN A 91 -0.59 -2.26 -4.60
C ASN A 91 0.45 -1.14 -4.45
N ARG A 92 0.24 -0.28 -3.44
CA ARG A 92 1.19 0.71 -2.94
C ARG A 92 2.05 0.06 -1.86
N GLU A 93 3.12 -0.61 -2.26
CA GLU A 93 3.89 -1.45 -1.36
C GLU A 93 4.86 -0.66 -0.50
N HIS A 94 4.71 -0.76 0.83
CA HIS A 94 5.66 -0.25 1.81
C HIS A 94 6.86 -1.19 1.89
N SER A 95 7.90 -0.93 1.10
CA SER A 95 9.10 -1.77 1.04
C SER A 95 9.69 -2.05 2.43
N PHE A 96 9.84 -1.00 3.25
CA PHE A 96 9.98 -1.09 4.70
C PHE A 96 8.58 -1.24 5.32
N PRO A 97 8.21 -2.42 5.88
CA PRO A 97 6.79 -2.72 6.13
C PRO A 97 6.13 -1.79 7.14
N LYS A 98 4.93 -1.28 6.83
CA LYS A 98 4.17 -0.39 7.74
C LYS A 98 3.92 -0.95 9.12
N SER A 99 3.74 -2.27 9.21
CA SER A 99 3.58 -2.98 10.49
C SER A 99 4.81 -2.81 11.41
N TRP A 100 6.00 -2.54 10.87
CA TRP A 100 7.22 -2.35 11.66
C TRP A 100 7.19 -1.09 12.52
N TRP A 101 6.39 -0.06 12.19
CA TRP A 101 6.12 1.08 13.07
C TRP A 101 4.71 1.07 13.69
N GLY A 102 3.96 -0.02 13.53
CA GLY A 102 2.61 -0.19 14.07
C GLY A 102 1.47 0.08 13.09
N GLY A 103 1.76 0.48 11.85
CA GLY A 103 0.75 0.72 10.81
C GLY A 103 0.10 2.10 10.87
N ASP A 104 0.49 2.96 11.82
CA ASP A 104 -0.02 4.33 11.92
C ASP A 104 0.22 5.12 10.62
N GLN A 105 -0.79 5.89 10.19
CA GLN A 105 -0.73 6.81 9.04
C GLN A 105 0.05 8.09 9.42
N VAL A 106 1.37 7.95 9.53
CA VAL A 106 2.33 9.04 9.81
C VAL A 106 3.08 9.43 8.54
N ALA A 107 4.03 10.37 8.60
CA ALA A 107 4.79 10.82 7.41
C ALA A 107 5.39 9.66 6.59
N ALA A 108 5.95 8.65 7.25
CA ALA A 108 6.43 7.42 6.62
C ALA A 108 5.36 6.65 5.82
N TYR A 109 4.07 6.77 6.14
CA TYR A 109 3.01 6.01 5.47
C TYR A 109 2.78 6.43 4.02
N THR A 110 3.18 7.65 3.64
CA THR A 110 2.99 8.22 2.30
C THR A 110 4.28 8.67 1.65
N ASP A 111 5.43 8.20 2.15
CA ASP A 111 6.74 8.57 1.65
C ASP A 111 7.16 7.74 0.42
N LEU A 112 7.11 8.37 -0.76
CA LEU A 112 7.48 7.80 -2.05
C LEU A 112 8.91 7.26 -2.08
N PHE A 113 9.83 7.64 -1.19
CA PHE A 113 11.17 7.02 -1.17
C PHE A 113 11.20 5.56 -0.76
N HIS A 114 10.12 5.01 -0.21
CA HIS A 114 10.02 3.59 0.12
C HIS A 114 8.70 2.93 -0.29
N ILE A 115 7.74 3.70 -0.82
CA ILE A 115 6.51 3.16 -1.39
C ILE A 115 6.70 3.00 -2.89
N TYR A 116 6.46 1.80 -3.38
CA TYR A 116 6.57 1.45 -4.80
C TYR A 116 5.25 0.86 -5.31
N PRO A 117 4.91 1.05 -6.60
CA PRO A 117 3.89 0.23 -7.22
C PRO A 117 4.41 -1.21 -7.33
N SER A 118 3.60 -2.16 -6.90
CA SER A 118 3.97 -3.59 -6.91
C SER A 118 2.82 -4.45 -7.38
N ASP A 119 3.08 -5.55 -8.08
CA ASP A 119 2.07 -6.59 -8.26
C ASP A 119 1.50 -7.09 -6.91
N SER A 120 0.18 -7.19 -6.83
CA SER A 120 -0.55 -7.50 -5.60
C SER A 120 -0.23 -8.89 -5.04
N GLU A 121 0.07 -9.88 -5.90
CA GLU A 121 0.42 -11.23 -5.45
C GLU A 121 1.81 -11.23 -4.78
N ALA A 122 2.76 -10.53 -5.41
CA ALA A 122 4.11 -10.38 -4.86
C ALA A 122 4.13 -9.59 -3.55
N ASN A 123 3.34 -8.51 -3.44
CA ASN A 123 3.14 -7.80 -2.18
C ASN A 123 2.56 -8.74 -1.10
N THR A 124 1.46 -9.43 -1.42
CA THR A 124 0.81 -10.37 -0.48
C THR A 124 1.81 -11.42 0.02
N ALA A 125 2.64 -11.95 -0.87
CA ALA A 125 3.70 -12.90 -0.52
C ALA A 125 4.76 -12.27 0.39
N LYS A 126 5.24 -11.05 0.08
CA LYS A 126 6.24 -10.32 0.86
C LYS A 126 5.80 -10.10 2.31
N SER A 127 4.52 -9.82 2.55
CA SER A 127 3.97 -9.60 3.89
C SER A 127 4.83 -8.59 4.67
N ASN A 128 5.14 -8.86 5.95
CA ASN A 128 6.04 -8.04 6.77
C ASN A 128 7.46 -8.62 6.92
N TYR A 129 7.87 -9.53 6.03
CA TYR A 129 9.16 -10.19 6.13
C TYR A 129 10.32 -9.20 5.91
N PRO A 130 11.44 -9.36 6.65
CA PRO A 130 12.65 -8.58 6.39
C PRO A 130 13.28 -8.96 5.06
N LEU A 131 14.13 -8.07 4.54
CA LEU A 131 15.01 -8.40 3.43
C LEU A 131 15.99 -9.51 3.86
N GLY A 132 16.33 -10.39 2.92
CA GLY A 132 17.29 -11.48 3.12
C GLY A 132 17.57 -12.22 1.82
N GLU A 133 18.39 -13.25 1.90
CA GLU A 133 18.65 -14.15 0.77
C GLU A 133 17.94 -15.47 1.01
N VAL A 134 17.10 -15.89 0.07
CA VAL A 134 16.29 -17.10 0.19
C VAL A 134 17.15 -18.32 -0.17
N GLY A 135 17.26 -19.25 0.78
CA GLY A 135 17.93 -20.52 0.57
C GLY A 135 17.07 -21.54 -0.16
N SER A 136 17.33 -22.82 0.10
CA SER A 136 16.64 -23.92 -0.59
C SER A 136 15.15 -24.08 -0.28
N SER A 137 14.65 -23.52 0.82
CA SER A 137 13.23 -23.59 1.21
C SER A 137 12.47 -22.36 0.72
N VAL A 138 11.98 -22.43 -0.51
CA VAL A 138 11.20 -21.38 -1.18
C VAL A 138 9.70 -21.56 -0.95
N TYR A 139 8.99 -20.48 -0.62
CA TYR A 139 7.54 -20.42 -0.42
C TYR A 139 6.81 -19.65 -1.52
N PHE A 140 7.48 -18.65 -2.08
CA PHE A 140 7.04 -17.88 -3.24
C PHE A 140 8.24 -17.58 -4.12
N ASP A 141 8.06 -17.66 -5.43
CA ASP A 141 9.04 -17.29 -6.45
C ASP A 141 8.29 -16.99 -7.75
N ASN A 142 8.35 -15.74 -8.20
CA ASN A 142 7.77 -15.32 -9.48
C ASN A 142 8.84 -14.97 -10.53
N GLY A 143 10.11 -15.32 -10.27
CA GLY A 143 11.26 -15.01 -11.10
C GLY A 143 11.82 -13.59 -10.97
N VAL A 144 11.20 -12.71 -10.15
CA VAL A 144 11.71 -11.35 -9.81
C VAL A 144 11.82 -11.17 -8.31
N SER A 145 10.94 -11.79 -7.52
CA SER A 145 11.01 -11.79 -6.07
C SER A 145 10.75 -13.16 -5.50
N LYS A 146 11.35 -13.41 -4.34
CA LYS A 146 11.25 -14.68 -3.60
C LYS A 146 10.89 -14.42 -2.16
N VAL A 147 10.17 -15.38 -1.58
CA VAL A 147 9.97 -15.48 -0.13
C VAL A 147 10.29 -16.89 0.31
N GLY A 148 11.08 -17.03 1.38
CA GLY A 148 11.49 -18.33 1.88
C GLY A 148 12.37 -18.25 3.11
N GLN A 149 12.95 -19.38 3.52
CA GLN A 149 13.87 -19.40 4.66
C GLN A 149 15.18 -18.71 4.31
N ASN A 150 15.63 -17.84 5.20
CA ASN A 150 16.87 -17.10 5.07
C ASN A 150 18.10 -18.01 5.05
N ASP A 151 19.03 -17.73 4.14
CA ASP A 151 20.36 -18.35 4.06
C ASP A 151 21.49 -17.36 4.40
N TYR A 152 21.20 -16.05 4.45
CA TYR A 152 22.21 -15.04 4.80
C TYR A 152 22.61 -15.12 6.30
N PRO A 153 23.91 -15.16 6.66
CA PRO A 153 24.34 -15.32 8.05
C PRO A 153 23.82 -14.21 9.00
N GLY A 154 23.43 -14.60 10.22
CA GLY A 154 23.09 -13.67 11.31
C GLY A 154 21.60 -13.42 11.55
N TYR A 155 20.71 -14.00 10.73
CA TYR A 155 19.27 -14.03 10.95
C TYR A 155 18.69 -15.43 10.67
N THR A 156 17.64 -15.81 11.41
CA THR A 156 16.91 -17.05 11.19
C THR A 156 15.42 -16.72 11.13
N GLY A 157 14.78 -17.08 10.02
CA GLY A 157 13.38 -16.78 9.78
C GLY A 157 13.07 -16.72 8.30
N VAL A 158 11.82 -16.36 8.00
CA VAL A 158 11.37 -16.10 6.62
C VAL A 158 11.83 -14.71 6.21
N VAL A 159 12.31 -14.58 4.97
CA VAL A 159 12.78 -13.34 4.34
C VAL A 159 12.16 -13.15 2.97
N PHE A 160 12.13 -11.90 2.52
CA PHE A 160 11.88 -11.49 1.15
C PHE A 160 13.22 -11.19 0.46
N GLU A 161 13.41 -11.73 -0.75
CA GLU A 161 14.58 -11.47 -1.59
C GLU A 161 14.11 -10.87 -2.93
N PRO A 162 14.47 -9.63 -3.27
CA PRO A 162 14.25 -9.07 -4.60
C PRO A 162 15.29 -9.61 -5.60
N ASP A 163 15.05 -9.39 -6.89
CA ASP A 163 16.00 -9.69 -7.96
C ASP A 163 17.33 -8.94 -7.73
N ASP A 164 18.42 -9.53 -8.21
CA ASP A 164 19.76 -8.97 -8.06
C ASP A 164 19.87 -7.55 -8.62
N GLU A 165 19.09 -7.21 -9.67
CA GLU A 165 19.06 -5.86 -10.27
C GLU A 165 18.39 -4.77 -9.40
N TYR A 166 17.75 -5.15 -8.28
CA TYR A 166 17.07 -4.21 -7.37
C TYR A 166 17.62 -4.26 -5.94
N LYS A 167 18.57 -5.14 -5.64
CA LYS A 167 19.11 -5.31 -4.28
C LYS A 167 19.72 -4.01 -3.75
N GLY A 168 20.38 -3.23 -4.59
CA GLY A 168 20.94 -1.93 -4.27
C GLY A 168 19.87 -0.87 -4.01
N ASP A 169 18.81 -0.84 -4.83
CA ASP A 169 17.65 0.05 -4.66
C ASP A 169 17.01 -0.15 -3.28
N PHE A 170 16.72 -1.41 -2.92
CA PHE A 170 16.17 -1.75 -1.60
C PHE A 170 17.15 -1.42 -0.46
N ALA A 171 18.46 -1.61 -0.67
CA ALA A 171 19.46 -1.25 0.32
C ALA A 171 19.46 0.27 0.62
N ARG A 172 19.51 1.10 -0.43
CA ARG A 172 19.47 2.57 -0.31
C ARG A 172 18.14 3.07 0.26
N THR A 173 17.05 2.37 -0.02
CA THR A 173 15.73 2.62 0.58
C THR A 173 15.72 2.34 2.08
N TYR A 174 16.28 1.22 2.52
CA TYR A 174 16.37 0.89 3.94
C TYR A 174 17.31 1.83 4.70
N PHE A 175 18.45 2.21 4.11
CA PHE A 175 19.33 3.24 4.68
C PHE A 175 18.61 4.58 4.81
N TYR A 176 17.84 4.97 3.79
CA TYR A 176 16.99 6.16 3.83
C TYR A 176 15.98 6.07 4.97
N MET A 177 15.18 5.01 5.05
CA MET A 177 14.10 4.88 6.04
C MET A 177 14.60 5.00 7.47
N VAL A 178 15.67 4.29 7.82
CA VAL A 178 16.22 4.33 9.19
C VAL A 178 16.93 5.66 9.52
N THR A 179 17.27 6.45 8.51
CA THR A 179 17.84 7.80 8.64
C THR A 179 16.75 8.86 8.72
N CYS A 180 15.85 8.89 7.75
CA CYS A 180 14.74 9.84 7.66
C CYS A 180 13.85 9.76 8.91
N TYR A 181 13.51 8.55 9.36
CA TYR A 181 12.65 8.31 10.52
C TYR A 181 13.43 7.91 11.77
N GLN A 182 14.60 8.52 12.01
CA GLN A 182 15.43 8.29 13.20
C GLN A 182 14.65 8.48 14.52
N ASP A 183 13.71 9.42 14.55
CA ASP A 183 12.86 9.75 15.69
C ASP A 183 11.76 8.69 15.96
N TYR A 184 11.59 7.69 15.09
CA TYR A 184 10.63 6.59 15.28
C TYR A 184 11.17 5.45 16.15
N TYR A 185 12.34 5.63 16.79
CA TYR A 185 12.99 4.60 17.62
C TYR A 185 12.08 3.98 18.69
N ASN A 186 11.09 4.72 19.19
CA ASN A 186 10.11 4.27 20.19
C ASN A 186 8.79 3.72 19.58
N ARG A 187 8.60 3.84 18.26
CA ARG A 187 7.44 3.34 17.51
C ARG A 187 7.66 1.94 16.96
N TRP A 188 8.91 1.57 16.71
CA TRP A 188 9.27 0.27 16.15
C TRP A 188 8.65 -0.91 16.92
N LYS A 189 8.10 -1.89 16.20
CA LYS A 189 7.39 -3.07 16.72
C LYS A 189 8.08 -4.39 16.36
N TYR A 190 8.52 -4.52 15.11
CA TYR A 190 9.14 -5.73 14.59
C TYR A 190 10.64 -5.50 14.40
N PHE A 191 11.43 -6.14 15.26
CA PHE A 191 12.88 -5.93 15.35
C PHE A 191 13.68 -6.94 14.53
N TYR A 192 13.25 -7.24 13.30
CA TYR A 192 13.95 -8.24 12.48
C TYR A 192 15.32 -7.73 12.05
N MET A 193 15.35 -6.59 11.35
CA MET A 193 16.57 -5.91 10.89
C MET A 193 16.98 -4.73 11.78
N ILE A 194 16.05 -4.21 12.59
CA ILE A 194 16.23 -2.99 13.38
C ILE A 194 16.22 -3.25 14.88
N SER A 195 16.66 -2.25 15.65
CA SER A 195 16.67 -2.19 17.11
C SER A 195 16.00 -0.88 17.57
N ALA A 196 15.46 -0.85 18.79
CA ALA A 196 14.73 0.31 19.35
C ALA A 196 15.68 1.43 19.85
N ASN A 197 16.51 1.96 18.95
CA ASN A 197 17.48 3.03 19.20
C ASN A 197 17.71 3.86 17.94
N THR A 198 18.33 5.03 18.09
CA THR A 198 18.60 5.99 16.99
C THR A 198 19.80 5.59 16.14
N TYR A 199 20.85 5.04 16.77
CA TYR A 199 22.09 4.60 16.11
C TYR A 199 22.73 3.43 16.88
N PRO A 200 23.22 2.36 16.21
CA PRO A 200 23.26 2.15 14.76
C PRO A 200 21.92 1.76 14.10
N VAL A 201 20.85 1.63 14.89
CA VAL A 201 19.46 1.20 14.55
C VAL A 201 19.35 -0.13 13.80
N LEU A 202 20.03 -0.31 12.68
CA LEU A 202 20.17 -1.59 11.98
C LEU A 202 21.05 -2.55 12.80
N LYS A 203 20.67 -3.82 12.79
CA LYS A 203 21.47 -4.91 13.35
C LYS A 203 22.66 -5.21 12.44
N GLU A 204 23.73 -5.73 13.03
CA GLU A 204 24.99 -6.01 12.32
C GLU A 204 24.79 -6.87 11.07
N TRP A 205 24.00 -7.95 11.14
CA TRP A 205 23.72 -8.81 9.99
C TRP A 205 23.04 -8.05 8.84
N ALA A 206 22.10 -7.17 9.19
CA ALA A 206 21.33 -6.39 8.23
C ALA A 206 22.21 -5.31 7.58
N VAL A 207 23.05 -4.63 8.36
CA VAL A 207 24.06 -3.70 7.84
C VAL A 207 24.98 -4.39 6.85
N ASN A 208 25.54 -5.55 7.20
CA ASN A 208 26.46 -6.27 6.34
C ASN A 208 25.81 -6.64 4.99
N MET A 209 24.60 -7.19 5.04
CA MET A 209 23.83 -7.56 3.84
C MET A 209 23.51 -6.33 2.98
N LEU A 210 22.97 -5.26 3.58
CA LEU A 210 22.59 -4.06 2.84
C LEU A 210 23.81 -3.37 2.21
N LEU A 211 24.97 -3.38 2.88
CA LEU A 211 26.22 -2.88 2.29
C LEU A 211 26.72 -3.79 1.16
N ASP A 212 26.62 -5.11 1.29
CA ASP A 212 26.97 -6.03 0.21
C ASP A 212 26.08 -5.82 -1.02
N TRP A 213 24.76 -5.69 -0.81
CA TRP A 213 23.80 -5.39 -1.88
C TRP A 213 24.09 -4.03 -2.53
N HIS A 214 24.28 -2.97 -1.72
CA HIS A 214 24.61 -1.64 -2.19
C HIS A 214 25.89 -1.58 -3.04
N ARG A 215 26.92 -2.37 -2.69
CA ARG A 215 28.19 -2.43 -3.43
C ARG A 215 28.09 -3.21 -4.74
N ASN A 216 27.28 -4.27 -4.76
CA ASN A 216 27.15 -5.16 -5.91
C ASN A 216 26.12 -4.65 -6.93
N ASP A 217 25.17 -3.83 -6.50
CA ASP A 217 24.18 -3.15 -7.33
C ASP A 217 24.27 -1.61 -7.14
N PRO A 218 25.18 -0.95 -7.89
CA PRO A 218 25.38 0.50 -7.82
C PRO A 218 24.15 1.29 -8.23
N VAL A 219 24.12 2.59 -7.89
CA VAL A 219 23.01 3.48 -8.27
C VAL A 219 22.75 3.45 -9.77
N SER A 220 21.50 3.17 -10.12
CA SER A 220 21.01 3.09 -11.49
C SER A 220 20.45 4.43 -11.99
N GLN A 221 20.31 4.58 -13.31
CA GLN A 221 19.66 5.75 -13.90
C GLN A 221 18.20 5.89 -13.43
N LYS A 222 17.51 4.77 -13.25
CA LYS A 222 16.15 4.71 -12.71
C LYS A 222 16.08 5.36 -11.33
N GLU A 223 17.02 5.05 -10.45
CA GLU A 223 17.05 5.65 -9.11
C GLU A 223 17.35 7.15 -9.13
N LEU A 224 18.24 7.60 -10.02
CA LEU A 224 18.52 9.03 -10.18
C LEU A 224 17.28 9.80 -10.66
N GLU A 225 16.59 9.27 -11.67
CA GLU A 225 15.35 9.85 -12.20
C GLU A 225 14.24 9.87 -11.16
N ARG A 226 14.08 8.75 -10.43
CA ARG A 226 13.10 8.64 -9.35
C ARG A 226 13.42 9.57 -8.18
N ASN A 227 14.69 9.73 -7.81
CA ASN A 227 15.10 10.64 -6.74
C ASN A 227 14.80 12.11 -7.12
N GLU A 228 14.97 12.48 -8.38
CA GLU A 228 14.56 13.80 -8.89
C GLU A 228 13.04 13.97 -8.89
N ALA A 229 12.29 13.00 -9.43
CA ALA A 229 10.84 13.06 -9.47
C ALA A 229 10.22 13.17 -8.07
N VAL A 230 10.68 12.35 -7.12
CA VAL A 230 10.21 12.43 -5.72
C VAL A 230 10.62 13.75 -5.07
N PHE A 231 11.80 14.30 -5.37
CA PHE A 231 12.21 15.61 -4.84
C PHE A 231 11.27 16.74 -5.29
N LEU A 232 10.82 16.73 -6.53
CA LEU A 232 9.87 17.73 -7.03
C LEU A 232 8.50 17.65 -6.35
N ILE A 233 8.13 16.47 -5.80
CA ILE A 233 6.84 16.21 -5.14
C ILE A 233 6.93 16.40 -3.61
N GLN A 234 7.89 15.75 -2.96
CA GLN A 234 8.02 15.72 -1.49
C GLN A 234 9.08 16.69 -0.95
N ASN A 235 9.89 17.29 -1.81
CA ASN A 235 10.87 18.34 -1.46
C ASN A 235 12.01 17.86 -0.57
N ASN A 236 12.14 16.53 -0.42
CA ASN A 236 13.28 15.85 0.17
C ASN A 236 13.92 14.89 -0.83
N ARG A 237 15.12 14.41 -0.49
CA ARG A 237 15.95 13.55 -1.36
C ARG A 237 16.44 12.33 -0.59
N ASN A 238 16.67 11.22 -1.28
CA ASN A 238 17.40 10.10 -0.73
C ASN A 238 18.91 10.35 -0.84
N PRO A 239 19.61 10.64 0.28
CA PRO A 239 21.02 10.99 0.24
C PRO A 239 21.91 9.80 -0.17
N PHE A 240 21.43 8.56 -0.02
CA PHE A 240 22.18 7.37 -0.41
C PHE A 240 22.11 7.08 -1.92
N ILE A 241 21.25 7.81 -2.65
CA ILE A 241 21.25 7.84 -4.12
C ILE A 241 22.15 8.99 -4.61
N ASP A 242 22.04 10.18 -4.00
CA ASP A 242 22.85 11.34 -4.38
C ASP A 242 24.35 11.16 -4.02
N PHE A 243 24.65 10.55 -2.87
CA PHE A 243 25.99 10.26 -2.36
C PHE A 243 26.07 8.82 -1.81
N PRO A 244 26.17 7.80 -2.69
CA PRO A 244 26.17 6.39 -2.31
C PRO A 244 27.18 6.04 -1.21
N GLU A 245 28.34 6.68 -1.22
CA GLU A 245 29.41 6.50 -0.23
C GLU A 245 29.00 6.83 1.20
N LEU A 246 27.95 7.63 1.43
CA LEU A 246 27.43 7.92 2.77
C LEU A 246 27.12 6.65 3.56
N ALA A 247 26.69 5.57 2.90
CA ALA A 247 26.47 4.29 3.55
C ALA A 247 27.75 3.76 4.24
N GLU A 248 28.92 3.96 3.62
CA GLU A 248 30.22 3.56 4.17
C GLU A 248 30.67 4.44 5.35
N TYR A 249 30.33 5.75 5.33
CA TYR A 249 30.66 6.68 6.42
C TYR A 249 29.75 6.53 7.64
N ILE A 250 28.58 5.91 7.49
CA ILE A 250 27.62 5.71 8.60
C ILE A 250 27.70 4.28 9.14
N TRP A 251 27.85 3.27 8.29
CA TRP A 251 27.80 1.85 8.73
C TRP A 251 28.94 0.98 8.23
N GLY A 252 29.74 1.46 7.28
CA GLY A 252 30.73 0.65 6.59
C GLY A 252 32.18 0.96 6.98
N ASN A 253 33.08 0.86 6.02
CA ASN A 253 34.52 0.89 6.31
C ASN A 253 35.11 2.31 6.49
N LYS A 254 34.29 3.37 6.37
CA LYS A 254 34.68 4.77 6.53
C LYS A 254 34.09 5.44 7.77
N MET A 255 33.46 4.68 8.67
CA MET A 255 32.84 5.19 9.90
C MET A 255 33.74 6.12 10.73
N ASP A 256 35.06 5.90 10.74
CA ASP A 256 35.99 6.73 11.50
C ASP A 256 36.44 8.01 10.78
N GLU A 257 36.13 8.15 9.49
CA GLU A 257 36.46 9.28 8.63
C GLU A 257 35.32 10.32 8.63
N ALA A 258 35.66 11.61 8.57
CA ALA A 258 34.66 12.66 8.43
C ALA A 258 34.27 12.83 6.96
N PHE A 259 32.97 12.98 6.69
CA PHE A 259 32.45 13.22 5.36
C PHE A 259 32.56 14.70 4.99
N TYR A 260 32.96 15.00 3.76
CA TYR A 260 33.05 16.36 3.22
C TYR A 260 32.47 16.38 1.81
N LEU A 261 31.68 17.40 1.53
CA LEU A 261 31.22 17.75 0.20
C LEU A 261 32.37 18.39 -0.58
N ASP A 262 32.47 18.07 -1.87
CA ASP A 262 33.52 18.59 -2.75
C ASP A 262 33.40 20.10 -3.06
N THR A 263 32.31 20.75 -2.62
CA THR A 263 32.03 22.15 -2.94
C THR A 263 31.69 22.96 -1.69
N GLU A 264 32.42 24.04 -1.46
CA GLU A 264 32.03 25.05 -0.46
C GLU A 264 31.08 26.07 -1.10
N LEU A 265 29.84 26.11 -0.62
CA LEU A 265 28.88 27.14 -0.98
C LEU A 265 29.03 28.36 -0.08
N THR A 266 29.40 29.48 -0.69
CA THR A 266 29.59 30.77 -0.02
C THR A 266 28.51 31.78 -0.37
N GLU A 267 27.83 31.60 -1.51
CA GLU A 267 26.74 32.48 -1.96
C GLU A 267 25.41 32.13 -1.29
N PRO A 268 24.51 33.12 -1.11
CA PRO A 268 23.13 32.88 -0.69
C PRO A 268 22.38 32.05 -1.73
N VAL A 269 21.73 30.97 -1.30
CA VAL A 269 20.95 30.09 -2.18
C VAL A 269 19.73 29.53 -1.46
N LEU A 270 18.67 29.26 -2.22
CA LEU A 270 17.54 28.47 -1.76
C LEU A 270 17.82 26.99 -2.07
N ALA A 271 17.98 26.18 -1.02
CA ALA A 271 18.29 24.77 -1.14
C ALA A 271 17.03 23.92 -1.42
N THR A 272 15.90 24.29 -0.83
CA THR A 272 14.57 23.76 -1.16
C THR A 272 13.52 24.82 -0.81
N PRO A 273 12.44 24.99 -1.58
CA PRO A 273 12.17 24.34 -2.88
C PRO A 273 13.14 24.79 -3.99
N THR A 274 13.08 24.14 -5.14
CA THR A 274 13.76 24.55 -6.38
C THR A 274 12.76 24.95 -7.45
N ASN A 275 13.26 25.43 -8.60
CA ASN A 275 12.39 25.53 -9.77
C ASN A 275 11.82 24.14 -10.09
N ASP A 276 10.61 24.13 -10.64
CA ASP A 276 9.84 22.94 -11.01
C ASP A 276 9.34 22.10 -9.82
N THR A 277 9.59 22.51 -8.57
CA THR A 277 8.89 21.96 -7.40
C THR A 277 7.38 22.11 -7.60
N GLN A 278 6.63 21.08 -7.23
CA GLN A 278 5.16 21.04 -7.38
C GLN A 278 4.49 20.78 -6.04
N LEU A 279 3.41 21.51 -5.77
CA LEU A 279 2.43 21.16 -4.74
C LEU A 279 1.12 20.80 -5.41
N ASN A 280 0.82 19.51 -5.45
CA ASN A 280 -0.43 19.01 -5.99
C ASN A 280 -1.36 18.60 -4.83
N PHE A 281 -2.46 19.32 -4.70
CA PHE A 281 -3.46 19.09 -3.66
C PHE A 281 -4.41 17.93 -3.99
N GLY A 282 -4.28 17.35 -5.19
CA GLY A 282 -5.19 16.35 -5.72
C GLY A 282 -6.60 16.92 -5.88
N THR A 283 -7.58 16.05 -5.72
CA THR A 283 -8.99 16.42 -5.75
C THR A 283 -9.44 16.86 -4.37
N VAL A 284 -10.01 18.05 -4.26
CA VAL A 284 -10.61 18.56 -3.03
C VAL A 284 -12.09 18.86 -3.27
N VAL A 285 -12.91 18.64 -2.26
CA VAL A 285 -14.34 18.94 -2.34
C VAL A 285 -14.54 20.44 -2.23
N THR A 286 -15.36 21.00 -3.11
CA THR A 286 -15.69 22.43 -3.13
C THR A 286 -16.20 22.90 -1.75
N GLY A 287 -15.67 24.02 -1.26
CA GLY A 287 -15.97 24.56 0.06
C GLY A 287 -15.24 23.89 1.24
N GLN A 288 -14.44 22.86 0.97
CA GLN A 288 -13.44 22.35 1.92
C GLN A 288 -12.06 22.92 1.60
N THR A 289 -11.10 22.68 2.50
CA THR A 289 -9.72 23.13 2.33
C THR A 289 -8.76 21.97 2.50
N SER A 290 -7.70 21.93 1.70
CA SER A 290 -6.54 21.06 1.91
C SER A 290 -5.30 21.92 2.13
N THR A 291 -4.40 21.50 3.03
CA THR A 291 -3.17 22.24 3.34
C THR A 291 -1.97 21.33 3.21
N LEU A 292 -1.00 21.75 2.41
CA LEU A 292 0.30 21.12 2.28
C LEU A 292 1.37 22.03 2.89
N THR A 293 2.41 21.43 3.45
CA THR A 293 3.56 22.16 3.99
C THR A 293 4.70 22.15 2.97
N LEU A 294 5.10 23.34 2.52
CA LEU A 294 6.29 23.58 1.70
C LEU A 294 7.45 23.99 2.60
N TYR A 295 8.48 23.16 2.70
CA TYR A 295 9.66 23.51 3.49
C TYR A 295 10.61 24.42 2.71
N VAL A 296 10.83 25.63 3.24
CA VAL A 296 11.70 26.65 2.66
C VAL A 296 13.01 26.69 3.45
N ARG A 297 14.07 26.13 2.87
CA ARG A 297 15.42 26.10 3.45
C ARG A 297 16.40 26.83 2.54
N GLY A 298 17.14 27.74 3.14
CA GLY A 298 18.23 28.46 2.49
C GLY A 298 19.59 28.09 3.05
N SER A 299 20.63 28.52 2.35
CA SER A 299 22.00 28.56 2.84
C SER A 299 22.54 29.96 2.62
N ASN A 300 23.23 30.52 3.62
CA ASN A 300 23.86 31.84 3.56
C ASN A 300 22.92 33.00 3.20
N LEU A 301 21.60 32.88 3.41
CA LEU A 301 20.66 33.98 3.16
C LEU A 301 21.02 35.20 4.02
N VAL A 302 21.07 36.37 3.38
CA VAL A 302 21.49 37.64 4.00
C VAL A 302 20.32 38.59 4.29
N GLY A 303 19.10 38.21 3.90
CA GLY A 303 17.88 38.96 4.14
C GLY A 303 16.66 38.05 4.19
N ASN A 304 15.49 38.60 4.51
CA ASN A 304 14.26 37.84 4.44
C ASN A 304 13.96 37.45 2.98
N LEU A 305 13.38 36.26 2.80
CA LEU A 305 12.79 35.86 1.54
C LEU A 305 11.38 36.46 1.45
N SER A 306 10.99 36.90 0.27
CA SER A 306 9.63 37.31 -0.07
C SER A 306 8.90 36.15 -0.75
N VAL A 307 7.62 35.96 -0.44
CA VAL A 307 6.76 34.92 -1.02
C VAL A 307 5.57 35.59 -1.69
N MET A 308 5.28 35.21 -2.94
CA MET A 308 4.19 35.77 -3.73
C MET A 308 3.41 34.67 -4.43
N LEU A 309 2.09 34.67 -4.31
CA LEU A 309 1.19 33.90 -5.17
C LEU A 309 0.90 34.65 -6.47
N PHE A 310 1.06 33.99 -7.60
CA PHE A 310 0.74 34.50 -8.93
C PHE A 310 0.03 33.44 -9.77
N GLY A 311 -0.66 33.87 -10.82
CA GLY A 311 -1.45 33.00 -11.69
C GLY A 311 -2.91 33.44 -11.78
N ASN A 312 -3.67 32.81 -12.68
CA ASN A 312 -5.07 33.12 -12.88
C ASN A 312 -5.92 32.62 -11.70
N ASP A 313 -5.62 31.42 -11.18
CA ASP A 313 -6.42 30.78 -10.13
C ASP A 313 -5.83 31.01 -8.75
N LYS A 314 -4.92 31.99 -8.59
CA LYS A 314 -4.23 32.27 -7.32
C LYS A 314 -5.20 32.54 -6.16
N GLU A 315 -6.42 32.97 -6.45
CA GLU A 315 -7.45 33.25 -5.45
C GLU A 315 -7.96 31.97 -4.78
N GLN A 316 -7.77 30.80 -5.40
CA GLN A 316 -8.07 29.48 -4.85
C GLN A 316 -6.97 28.95 -3.92
N PHE A 317 -5.87 29.70 -3.77
CA PHE A 317 -4.72 29.31 -2.95
C PHE A 317 -4.39 30.40 -1.92
N GLU A 318 -3.84 30.00 -0.79
CA GLU A 318 -3.38 30.89 0.27
C GLU A 318 -2.01 30.44 0.77
N VAL A 319 -1.14 31.38 1.08
CA VAL A 319 0.10 31.14 1.83
C VAL A 319 -0.02 31.82 3.19
N ASN A 320 0.36 31.13 4.26
CA ASN A 320 0.23 31.68 5.61
C ASN A 320 1.20 32.84 5.91
N GLU A 321 2.29 32.96 5.13
CA GLU A 321 3.27 34.03 5.26
C GLU A 321 3.74 34.53 3.89
N THR A 322 4.05 35.83 3.83
CA THR A 322 4.60 36.48 2.62
C THR A 322 6.05 36.94 2.78
N SER A 323 6.62 36.79 3.98
CA SER A 323 8.02 37.12 4.28
C SER A 323 8.60 36.09 5.25
N ILE A 324 9.60 35.33 4.81
CA ILE A 324 10.26 34.30 5.60
C ILE A 324 11.60 34.85 6.12
N PRO A 325 11.85 34.88 7.45
CA PRO A 325 13.12 35.36 8.00
C PRO A 325 14.30 34.49 7.57
N ALA A 326 15.39 35.11 7.09
CA ALA A 326 16.64 34.41 6.74
C ALA A 326 17.15 33.55 7.90
N ALA A 327 17.05 34.07 9.13
CA ALA A 327 17.51 33.38 10.32
C ALA A 327 16.81 32.03 10.56
N VAL A 328 15.56 31.87 10.11
CA VAL A 328 14.80 30.62 10.23
C VAL A 328 15.05 29.73 9.01
N ALA A 329 15.00 30.31 7.80
CA ALA A 329 15.24 29.58 6.56
C ALA A 329 16.67 28.98 6.49
N ASN A 330 17.68 29.62 7.09
CA ASN A 330 19.05 29.11 7.16
C ASN A 330 19.26 28.00 8.22
N THR A 331 18.25 27.64 9.01
CA THR A 331 18.36 26.53 9.97
C THR A 331 18.25 25.18 9.28
N GLU A 332 18.72 24.12 9.93
CA GLU A 332 18.55 22.73 9.43
C GLU A 332 17.07 22.36 9.26
N GLU A 333 16.15 22.93 10.06
CA GLU A 333 14.72 22.66 9.92
C GLU A 333 14.06 23.46 8.76
N GLY A 334 14.61 24.62 8.41
CA GLY A 334 14.00 25.56 7.48
C GLY A 334 12.72 26.19 8.03
N TYR A 335 11.95 26.82 7.15
CA TYR A 335 10.63 27.37 7.46
C TYR A 335 9.53 26.50 6.84
N ALA A 336 8.54 26.08 7.63
CA ALA A 336 7.38 25.33 7.17
C ALA A 336 6.30 26.28 6.64
N LEU A 337 6.34 26.62 5.35
CA LEU A 337 5.32 27.46 4.71
C LEU A 337 4.06 26.63 4.48
N GLN A 338 2.95 27.05 5.07
CA GLN A 338 1.65 26.41 4.86
C GLN A 338 0.99 26.98 3.61
N VAL A 339 0.67 26.09 2.67
CA VAL A 339 -0.04 26.42 1.45
C VAL A 339 -1.40 25.76 1.51
N THR A 340 -2.46 26.54 1.45
CA THR A 340 -3.84 26.06 1.54
C THR A 340 -4.52 26.20 0.18
N TYR A 341 -5.12 25.12 -0.29
CA TYR A 341 -6.04 25.11 -1.44
C TYR A 341 -7.48 25.12 -0.92
N HIS A 342 -8.28 26.07 -1.40
CA HIS A 342 -9.63 26.34 -0.95
C HIS A 342 -10.55 26.59 -2.16
N PRO A 343 -10.94 25.52 -2.88
CA PRO A 343 -11.73 25.67 -4.09
C PRO A 343 -13.18 26.10 -3.80
N ASP A 344 -13.62 27.15 -4.49
CA ASP A 344 -14.97 27.71 -4.37
C ASP A 344 -15.93 27.25 -5.47
N MET A 345 -15.43 26.64 -6.54
CA MET A 345 -16.25 26.09 -7.63
C MET A 345 -15.78 24.68 -8.02
N ALA A 346 -16.74 23.81 -8.35
CA ALA A 346 -16.46 22.49 -8.89
C ALA A 346 -16.10 22.56 -10.38
N ASP A 347 -15.18 21.68 -10.80
CA ASP A 347 -14.86 21.32 -12.19
C ASP A 347 -13.88 22.21 -12.98
N GLU A 348 -12.91 22.83 -12.30
CA GLU A 348 -11.71 23.34 -12.98
C GLU A 348 -10.43 22.81 -12.30
N LEU A 349 -9.44 22.42 -13.11
CA LEU A 349 -8.06 22.31 -12.65
C LEU A 349 -7.63 23.74 -12.32
N HIS A 350 -7.44 24.04 -11.04
CA HIS A 350 -6.95 25.33 -10.60
C HIS A 350 -5.44 25.30 -10.56
N GLU A 351 -4.80 26.23 -11.26
CA GLU A 351 -3.34 26.36 -11.29
C GLU A 351 -2.89 27.76 -10.91
N ALA A 352 -1.93 27.80 -10.01
CA ALA A 352 -1.21 29.00 -9.67
C ALA A 352 0.27 28.65 -9.46
N ASN A 353 1.03 29.65 -9.04
CA ASN A 353 2.43 29.46 -8.72
C ASN A 353 2.78 30.30 -7.50
N ILE A 354 3.69 29.78 -6.69
CA ILE A 354 4.37 30.52 -5.63
C ILE A 354 5.74 30.93 -6.15
N VAL A 355 6.09 32.21 -6.03
CA VAL A 355 7.44 32.72 -6.28
C VAL A 355 8.09 33.07 -4.96
N ILE A 356 9.27 32.51 -4.73
CA ILE A 356 10.15 32.87 -3.63
C ILE A 356 11.33 33.67 -4.21
N PHE A 357 11.55 34.87 -3.68
CA PHE A 357 12.60 35.79 -4.14
C PHE A 357 13.18 36.58 -2.96
N ASP A 358 14.10 37.52 -3.23
CA ASP A 358 14.89 38.24 -2.22
C ASP A 358 15.83 37.32 -1.42
N GLY A 359 16.10 37.62 -0.14
CA GLY A 359 17.04 36.86 0.69
C GLY A 359 18.51 36.90 0.28
N GLY A 360 18.82 37.60 -0.82
CA GLY A 360 20.14 37.65 -1.44
C GLY A 360 20.41 36.53 -2.45
N ILE A 361 19.42 35.68 -2.77
CA ILE A 361 19.55 34.65 -3.80
C ILE A 361 19.60 35.29 -5.19
N ASP A 362 20.21 34.59 -6.15
CA ASP A 362 20.17 35.00 -7.56
C ASP A 362 18.82 34.62 -8.20
N GLY A 363 18.12 35.60 -8.76
CA GLY A 363 16.81 35.41 -9.40
C GLY A 363 15.67 35.09 -8.42
N SER A 364 14.85 34.11 -8.79
CA SER A 364 13.68 33.66 -8.02
C SER A 364 13.43 32.18 -8.27
N VAL A 365 12.78 31.54 -7.29
CA VAL A 365 12.32 30.15 -7.40
C VAL A 365 10.82 30.13 -7.60
N SER A 366 10.36 29.47 -8.67
CA SER A 366 8.93 29.29 -8.97
C SER A 366 8.49 27.87 -8.67
N ILE A 367 7.42 27.74 -7.89
CA ILE A 367 6.79 26.50 -7.47
C ILE A 367 5.41 26.44 -8.10
N SER A 368 5.13 25.38 -8.86
CA SER A 368 3.79 25.16 -9.41
C SER A 368 2.87 24.66 -8.31
N VAL A 369 1.68 25.24 -8.18
CA VAL A 369 0.64 24.75 -7.26
C VAL A 369 -0.64 24.45 -8.04
N GLY A 370 -1.23 23.29 -7.76
CA GLY A 370 -2.38 22.82 -8.52
C GLY A 370 -3.31 21.93 -7.70
N GLY A 371 -4.59 21.95 -8.05
CA GLY A 371 -5.59 21.08 -7.46
C GLY A 371 -6.86 21.04 -8.31
N THR A 372 -7.63 19.97 -8.20
CA THR A 372 -8.95 19.85 -8.83
C THR A 372 -10.03 19.96 -7.79
N ALA A 373 -11.21 20.42 -8.20
CA ALA A 373 -12.35 20.60 -7.31
C ALA A 373 -13.53 19.74 -7.77
N ILE A 374 -14.11 18.95 -6.87
CA ILE A 374 -15.36 18.22 -7.13
C ILE A 374 -16.49 18.76 -6.27
N ALA A 375 -17.73 18.59 -6.73
CA ALA A 375 -18.90 18.80 -5.91
C ALA A 375 -19.01 17.67 -4.87
N ALA A 376 -19.59 17.95 -3.70
CA ALA A 376 -19.70 16.97 -2.62
C ALA A 376 -20.57 15.75 -2.98
N ASP A 377 -21.45 15.90 -3.97
CA ASP A 377 -22.35 14.88 -4.50
C ASP A 377 -21.80 14.15 -5.74
N ALA A 378 -20.56 14.44 -6.16
CA ALA A 378 -19.94 13.90 -7.37
C ALA A 378 -19.04 12.67 -7.15
N ILE A 379 -18.96 12.12 -5.92
CA ILE A 379 -18.15 10.93 -5.66
C ILE A 379 -18.92 9.69 -6.13
N GLU A 380 -18.43 9.08 -7.21
CA GLU A 380 -18.99 7.85 -7.76
C GLU A 380 -18.87 6.68 -6.77
N PRO A 381 -19.92 5.86 -6.59
CA PRO A 381 -19.88 4.69 -5.74
C PRO A 381 -19.00 3.57 -6.32
N PRO A 382 -18.42 2.71 -5.48
CA PRO A 382 -17.67 1.54 -5.94
C PRO A 382 -18.61 0.53 -6.62
N VAL A 383 -18.04 -0.38 -7.42
CA VAL A 383 -18.81 -1.43 -8.11
C VAL A 383 -18.86 -2.68 -7.25
N ALA A 384 -20.02 -2.99 -6.66
CA ALA A 384 -20.22 -4.26 -5.95
C ALA A 384 -20.33 -5.43 -6.94
N GLU A 385 -19.65 -6.53 -6.65
CA GLU A 385 -19.67 -7.75 -7.47
C GLU A 385 -20.51 -8.84 -6.83
N GLU A 386 -20.78 -9.95 -7.50
CA GLU A 386 -21.57 -11.04 -6.94
C GLU A 386 -20.91 -11.67 -5.69
N ALA A 387 -21.73 -12.10 -4.73
CA ALA A 387 -21.24 -12.83 -3.57
C ALA A 387 -20.69 -14.21 -3.98
N ILE A 388 -19.64 -14.63 -3.30
CA ILE A 388 -19.09 -15.99 -3.42
C ILE A 388 -19.23 -16.74 -2.09
N ASN A 389 -18.90 -18.03 -2.08
CA ASN A 389 -18.94 -18.88 -0.88
C ASN A 389 -20.29 -18.82 -0.12
N ILE A 390 -21.40 -18.71 -0.84
CA ILE A 390 -22.73 -18.59 -0.24
C ILE A 390 -23.11 -19.91 0.45
N THR A 391 -23.41 -19.83 1.73
CA THR A 391 -23.84 -20.94 2.59
C THR A 391 -25.09 -20.55 3.38
N ALA A 392 -25.65 -21.50 4.13
CA ALA A 392 -26.76 -21.24 5.04
C ALA A 392 -26.37 -20.32 6.24
N SER A 393 -25.08 -20.11 6.49
CA SER A 393 -24.57 -19.35 7.66
C SER A 393 -23.73 -18.12 7.28
N GLY A 394 -23.47 -17.89 6.00
CA GLY A 394 -22.71 -16.71 5.56
C GLY A 394 -22.43 -16.71 4.08
N PHE A 395 -21.77 -15.65 3.63
CA PHE A 395 -21.28 -15.46 2.27
C PHE A 395 -20.06 -14.53 2.29
N THR A 396 -19.28 -14.51 1.22
CA THR A 396 -18.20 -13.53 1.04
C THR A 396 -18.72 -12.43 0.10
N ALA A 397 -18.81 -11.20 0.62
CA ALA A 397 -19.11 -10.00 -0.17
C ALA A 397 -17.87 -9.58 -0.97
N ASN A 398 -18.04 -9.12 -2.22
CA ASN A 398 -16.95 -8.69 -3.10
C ASN A 398 -17.28 -7.37 -3.81
N TRP A 399 -16.27 -6.57 -4.10
CA TRP A 399 -16.38 -5.34 -4.89
C TRP A 399 -15.07 -5.03 -5.62
N GLN A 400 -15.15 -4.18 -6.64
CA GLN A 400 -13.99 -3.62 -7.32
C GLN A 400 -13.40 -2.49 -6.48
N THR A 401 -12.07 -2.48 -6.34
CA THR A 401 -11.38 -1.41 -5.63
C THR A 401 -11.15 -0.22 -6.56
N ASP A 402 -11.36 0.98 -6.03
CA ASP A 402 -11.05 2.27 -6.64
C ASP A 402 -9.71 2.81 -6.14
N ASN A 403 -8.98 3.50 -7.02
CA ASN A 403 -7.65 4.04 -6.71
C ASN A 403 -7.68 5.19 -5.72
N ASP A 404 -8.71 6.00 -5.85
CA ASP A 404 -8.92 7.21 -5.07
C ASP A 404 -9.64 6.92 -3.74
N ALA A 405 -9.97 5.64 -3.47
CA ALA A 405 -10.52 5.24 -2.19
C ALA A 405 -9.43 5.25 -1.09
N GLU A 406 -9.79 5.85 0.03
CA GLU A 406 -9.07 5.84 1.32
C GLU A 406 -9.62 4.74 2.25
N GLY A 407 -10.68 4.05 1.84
CA GLY A 407 -11.33 2.97 2.57
C GLY A 407 -12.70 2.65 1.98
N TYR A 408 -13.33 1.60 2.50
CA TYR A 408 -14.69 1.20 2.10
C TYR A 408 -15.60 1.05 3.30
N ILE A 409 -16.89 1.27 3.10
CA ILE A 409 -17.93 0.95 4.08
C ILE A 409 -18.83 -0.11 3.47
N LEU A 410 -18.74 -1.34 3.99
CA LEU A 410 -19.64 -2.42 3.65
C LEU A 410 -20.89 -2.35 4.52
N SER A 411 -22.06 -2.20 3.89
CA SER A 411 -23.36 -2.32 4.55
C SER A 411 -24.07 -3.60 4.10
N VAL A 412 -24.50 -4.43 5.06
CA VAL A 412 -25.30 -5.63 4.80
C VAL A 412 -26.68 -5.45 5.39
N PHE A 413 -27.68 -5.80 4.58
CA PHE A 413 -29.09 -5.68 4.89
C PHE A 413 -29.75 -7.06 4.89
N GLN A 414 -30.58 -7.34 5.89
CA GLN A 414 -31.56 -8.41 5.81
C GLN A 414 -32.80 -7.87 5.10
N MET A 415 -33.33 -8.63 4.14
CA MET A 415 -34.48 -8.25 3.32
C MET A 415 -35.68 -9.12 3.67
N ASP A 416 -36.81 -8.49 3.96
CA ASP A 416 -38.07 -9.17 4.20
C ASP A 416 -38.86 -9.33 2.89
N GLU A 417 -39.13 -10.58 2.50
CA GLU A 417 -39.79 -10.89 1.21
C GLU A 417 -41.26 -10.45 1.15
N GLU A 418 -41.95 -10.36 2.30
CA GLU A 418 -43.39 -10.08 2.33
C GLU A 418 -43.69 -8.58 2.34
N SER A 419 -42.88 -7.82 3.09
CA SER A 419 -43.02 -6.37 3.25
C SER A 419 -42.15 -5.56 2.30
N GLY A 420 -41.04 -6.13 1.82
CA GLY A 420 -40.00 -5.41 1.09
C GLY A 420 -39.11 -4.55 2.00
N ASP A 421 -39.31 -4.61 3.32
CA ASP A 421 -38.52 -3.85 4.28
C ASP A 421 -37.09 -4.40 4.34
N THR A 422 -36.13 -3.51 4.61
CA THR A 422 -34.72 -3.86 4.79
C THR A 422 -34.23 -3.42 6.16
N VAL A 423 -33.41 -4.26 6.79
CA VAL A 423 -32.82 -4.00 8.11
C VAL A 423 -31.30 -4.08 7.98
N LEU A 424 -30.59 -3.00 8.31
CA LEU A 424 -29.13 -2.98 8.36
C LEU A 424 -28.64 -3.86 9.51
N ILE A 425 -27.85 -4.89 9.20
CA ILE A 425 -27.32 -5.86 10.18
C ILE A 425 -25.80 -5.76 10.36
N LEU A 426 -25.09 -5.20 9.38
CA LEU A 426 -23.66 -4.97 9.44
C LEU A 426 -23.35 -3.64 8.75
N ASN A 427 -22.51 -2.83 9.37
CA ASN A 427 -21.91 -1.66 8.76
C ASN A 427 -20.48 -1.54 9.26
N VAL A 428 -19.52 -1.91 8.41
CA VAL A 428 -18.10 -2.00 8.77
C VAL A 428 -17.27 -1.13 7.83
N GLU A 429 -16.37 -0.35 8.43
CA GLU A 429 -15.34 0.40 7.72
C GLU A 429 -14.11 -0.49 7.54
N LEU A 430 -13.59 -0.52 6.33
CA LEU A 430 -12.54 -1.40 5.85
C LEU A 430 -11.44 -0.56 5.21
N ASP A 431 -10.21 -1.05 5.27
CA ASP A 431 -9.09 -0.38 4.64
C ASP A 431 -9.22 -0.34 3.10
N GLU A 432 -8.42 0.52 2.51
CA GLU A 432 -8.39 0.83 1.09
C GLU A 432 -7.91 -0.32 0.19
N GLU A 433 -7.32 -1.37 0.76
CA GLU A 433 -6.85 -2.57 0.05
C GLU A 433 -7.89 -3.71 0.10
N THR A 434 -8.89 -3.59 0.98
CA THR A 434 -9.91 -4.62 1.14
C THR A 434 -10.90 -4.60 -0.02
N SER A 435 -11.01 -5.72 -0.73
CA SER A 435 -11.95 -5.94 -1.85
C SER A 435 -13.00 -7.00 -1.56
N SER A 436 -12.91 -7.65 -0.40
CA SER A 436 -13.86 -8.69 0.02
C SER A 436 -13.99 -8.77 1.54
N TYR A 437 -15.13 -9.30 2.00
CA TYR A 437 -15.40 -9.49 3.43
C TYR A 437 -16.28 -10.70 3.68
N ASP A 438 -15.88 -11.56 4.62
CA ASP A 438 -16.68 -12.72 5.04
C ASP A 438 -17.80 -12.29 5.99
N VAL A 439 -19.03 -12.33 5.48
CA VAL A 439 -20.24 -11.97 6.20
C VAL A 439 -20.84 -13.21 6.85
N GLN A 440 -21.06 -13.14 8.16
CA GLN A 440 -21.84 -14.14 8.90
C GLN A 440 -23.31 -13.68 8.95
N ILE A 441 -24.23 -14.56 8.55
CA ILE A 441 -25.68 -14.23 8.58
C ILE A 441 -26.34 -14.80 9.84
N PRO A 442 -27.23 -14.03 10.49
CA PRO A 442 -27.87 -14.44 11.74
C PRO A 442 -28.96 -15.51 11.54
N GLU A 443 -29.68 -15.46 10.41
CA GLU A 443 -30.84 -16.32 10.14
C GLU A 443 -30.73 -17.00 8.77
N PRO A 444 -30.57 -18.34 8.72
CA PRO A 444 -30.61 -19.10 7.47
C PRO A 444 -31.96 -19.00 6.76
N GLY A 445 -31.95 -18.97 5.43
CA GLY A 445 -33.17 -18.98 4.60
C GLY A 445 -33.90 -17.64 4.50
N LYS A 446 -33.31 -16.56 5.02
CA LYS A 446 -33.70 -15.17 4.72
C LYS A 446 -32.90 -14.65 3.52
N ASN A 447 -33.45 -13.65 2.84
CA ASN A 447 -32.71 -12.92 1.82
C ASN A 447 -31.86 -11.84 2.49
N TYR A 448 -30.65 -11.69 1.98
CA TYR A 448 -29.77 -10.61 2.37
C TYR A 448 -29.38 -9.82 1.13
N GLY A 449 -28.94 -8.59 1.33
CA GLY A 449 -28.27 -7.83 0.29
C GLY A 449 -27.11 -7.08 0.88
N TYR A 450 -26.12 -6.74 0.06
CA TYR A 450 -25.07 -5.83 0.47
C TYR A 450 -24.81 -4.75 -0.56
N ALA A 451 -24.35 -3.61 -0.09
CA ALA A 451 -23.87 -2.51 -0.90
C ALA A 451 -22.62 -1.93 -0.23
N VAL A 452 -21.75 -1.35 -1.05
CA VAL A 452 -20.47 -0.80 -0.64
C VAL A 452 -20.47 0.69 -0.93
N ARG A 453 -19.83 1.47 -0.07
CA ARG A 453 -19.53 2.89 -0.29
C ARG A 453 -18.02 3.07 -0.21
N LYS A 454 -17.46 4.00 -0.95
CA LYS A 454 -16.05 4.35 -0.82
C LYS A 454 -15.90 5.59 0.06
N ILE A 455 -14.82 5.64 0.80
CA ILE A 455 -14.35 6.83 1.50
C ILE A 455 -13.33 7.49 0.57
N GLN A 456 -13.54 8.74 0.22
CA GLN A 456 -12.61 9.51 -0.61
C GLN A 456 -12.55 10.94 -0.07
N ASN A 457 -11.35 11.40 0.26
CA ASN A 457 -11.09 12.74 0.81
C ASN A 457 -11.99 13.07 2.02
N GLY A 458 -12.18 12.09 2.92
CA GLY A 458 -13.06 12.23 4.08
C GLY A 458 -14.57 12.33 3.81
N LEU A 459 -15.01 12.17 2.55
CA LEU A 459 -16.41 12.01 2.18
C LEU A 459 -16.75 10.53 1.93
N ILE A 460 -18.04 10.21 2.02
CA ILE A 460 -18.58 8.88 1.75
C ILE A 460 -19.45 8.97 0.49
N SER A 461 -19.19 8.11 -0.48
CA SER A 461 -20.00 8.01 -1.71
C SER A 461 -21.44 7.60 -1.41
N ASP A 462 -22.31 7.73 -2.41
CA ASP A 462 -23.57 6.98 -2.42
C ASP A 462 -23.32 5.46 -2.39
N TYR A 463 -24.38 4.69 -2.14
CA TYR A 463 -24.30 3.23 -2.21
C TYR A 463 -24.03 2.75 -3.64
N SER A 464 -23.19 1.71 -3.75
CA SER A 464 -23.15 0.86 -4.93
C SER A 464 -24.53 0.27 -5.25
N GLN A 465 -24.63 -0.44 -6.37
CA GLN A 465 -25.71 -1.39 -6.58
C GLN A 465 -25.80 -2.38 -5.41
N THR A 466 -27.02 -2.72 -5.00
CA THR A 466 -27.25 -3.75 -4.00
C THR A 466 -27.16 -5.13 -4.65
N ILE A 467 -26.27 -5.97 -4.15
CA ILE A 467 -26.14 -7.37 -4.55
C ILE A 467 -27.04 -8.20 -3.64
N VAL A 468 -28.04 -8.85 -4.22
CA VAL A 468 -28.98 -9.69 -3.49
C VAL A 468 -28.40 -11.09 -3.33
N VAL A 469 -28.25 -11.51 -2.09
CA VAL A 469 -27.77 -12.84 -1.70
C VAL A 469 -28.96 -13.65 -1.19
N VAL A 470 -29.39 -14.60 -2.01
CA VAL A 470 -30.38 -15.60 -1.59
C VAL A 470 -29.63 -16.68 -0.82
N ALA A 471 -29.65 -16.60 0.51
CA ALA A 471 -29.07 -17.64 1.35
C ALA A 471 -29.83 -18.94 1.06
N THR A 472 -29.12 -19.95 0.54
CA THR A 472 -29.73 -21.23 0.20
C THR A 472 -30.33 -21.85 1.46
N ALA A 473 -31.67 -21.85 1.55
CA ALA A 473 -32.36 -22.81 2.38
C ALA A 473 -31.92 -24.19 1.90
N VAL A 474 -31.45 -25.05 2.80
CA VAL A 474 -31.28 -26.47 2.49
C VAL A 474 -32.63 -26.95 1.95
N LYS A 475 -32.70 -27.18 0.64
CA LYS A 475 -33.90 -27.64 -0.05
C LYS A 475 -34.19 -29.06 0.46
N GLU A 476 -35.24 -29.24 1.27
CA GLU A 476 -35.83 -30.57 1.45
C GLU A 476 -36.42 -30.99 0.09
N THR A 477 -35.85 -32.03 -0.53
CA THR A 477 -36.51 -32.72 -1.63
C THR A 477 -37.69 -33.54 -1.09
N PRO A 478 -38.83 -33.61 -1.80
CA PRO A 478 -39.93 -34.48 -1.39
C PRO A 478 -39.42 -35.92 -1.31
N PHE A 479 -39.65 -36.56 -0.16
CA PHE A 479 -39.26 -37.94 0.09
C PHE A 479 -40.19 -38.89 -0.67
N ASN A 480 -39.64 -39.92 -1.28
CA ASN A 480 -40.38 -41.02 -1.88
C ASN A 480 -41.41 -41.60 -0.88
N ASP A 481 -42.69 -41.57 -1.27
CA ASP A 481 -43.86 -41.95 -0.44
C ASP A 481 -43.81 -43.40 0.10
N TYR A 482 -42.84 -44.21 -0.33
CA TYR A 482 -42.69 -45.61 0.06
C TYR A 482 -41.64 -45.86 1.16
N ILE A 483 -40.79 -44.90 1.52
CA ILE A 483 -39.97 -45.04 2.74
C ILE A 483 -40.67 -44.25 3.86
N VAL A 484 -40.86 -44.89 5.00
CA VAL A 484 -41.45 -44.28 6.20
C VAL A 484 -40.42 -44.30 7.30
N ALA A 485 -39.99 -43.12 7.74
CA ALA A 485 -39.10 -42.95 8.88
C ALA A 485 -39.80 -42.20 10.00
N TRP A 486 -39.69 -42.71 11.23
CA TRP A 486 -40.23 -42.05 12.42
C TRP A 486 -39.38 -42.36 13.63
N SER A 487 -39.50 -41.57 14.69
CA SER A 487 -38.86 -41.84 15.97
C SER A 487 -39.89 -42.08 17.06
N SER A 488 -39.56 -42.95 18.00
CA SER A 488 -40.35 -43.18 19.21
C SER A 488 -39.48 -43.81 20.28
N ASN A 489 -39.67 -43.42 21.55
CA ASN A 489 -38.95 -43.97 22.71
C ASN A 489 -37.41 -44.02 22.58
N GLY A 490 -36.82 -43.00 21.97
CA GLY A 490 -35.37 -42.92 21.72
C GLY A 490 -34.83 -43.85 20.63
N CYS A 491 -35.71 -44.46 19.83
CA CYS A 491 -35.35 -45.25 18.66
C CYS A 491 -35.72 -44.51 17.37
N LEU A 492 -34.90 -44.71 16.34
CA LEU A 492 -35.24 -44.38 14.95
C LEU A 492 -35.78 -45.64 14.26
N TYR A 493 -36.95 -45.54 13.64
CA TYR A 493 -37.58 -46.61 12.88
C TYR A 493 -37.62 -46.23 11.41
N LEU A 494 -37.31 -47.20 10.55
CA LEU A 494 -37.49 -47.09 9.11
C LEU A 494 -38.28 -48.30 8.61
N ARG A 495 -39.16 -48.08 7.65
CA ARG A 495 -39.90 -49.12 6.94
C ARG A 495 -39.94 -48.79 5.45
N ASN A 496 -39.64 -49.77 4.62
CA ASN A 496 -39.88 -49.71 3.19
C ASN A 496 -41.23 -50.35 2.88
N ASP A 497 -42.18 -49.54 2.44
CA ASP A 497 -43.53 -49.94 2.02
C ASP A 497 -43.58 -50.29 0.51
N SER A 498 -42.46 -50.21 -0.20
CA SER A 498 -42.29 -50.72 -1.57
C SER A 498 -41.96 -52.21 -1.60
N GLN A 499 -42.22 -52.88 -2.73
CA GLN A 499 -41.73 -54.23 -3.01
C GLN A 499 -40.34 -54.25 -3.69
N VAL A 500 -39.68 -53.08 -3.80
CA VAL A 500 -38.37 -52.90 -4.43
C VAL A 500 -37.32 -52.58 -3.36
N GLU A 501 -36.16 -53.23 -3.46
CA GLU A 501 -34.99 -52.97 -2.62
C GLU A 501 -34.38 -51.61 -2.94
N VAL A 502 -34.04 -50.84 -1.90
CA VAL A 502 -33.35 -49.54 -2.03
C VAL A 502 -32.09 -49.51 -1.17
N THR A 503 -31.17 -48.60 -1.50
CA THR A 503 -30.01 -48.35 -0.63
C THR A 503 -30.38 -47.31 0.42
N ILE A 504 -30.24 -47.64 1.70
CA ILE A 504 -30.38 -46.68 2.80
C ILE A 504 -29.04 -46.39 3.47
N LYS A 505 -28.82 -45.12 3.83
CA LYS A 505 -27.70 -44.64 4.65
C LYS A 505 -28.24 -43.72 5.73
N ILE A 506 -27.68 -43.75 6.94
CA ILE A 506 -28.10 -42.87 8.03
C ILE A 506 -26.88 -42.14 8.57
N PHE A 507 -26.96 -40.82 8.63
CA PHE A 507 -25.89 -39.96 9.13
C PHE A 507 -26.32 -39.23 10.40
N ASN A 508 -25.36 -38.88 11.25
CA ASN A 508 -25.60 -37.93 12.33
C ASN A 508 -25.47 -36.47 11.83
N LEU A 509 -25.74 -35.49 12.69
CA LEU A 509 -25.64 -34.06 12.37
C LEU A 509 -24.25 -33.62 11.87
N SER A 510 -23.18 -34.33 12.25
CA SER A 510 -21.81 -34.05 11.82
C SER A 510 -21.43 -34.75 10.50
N GLY A 511 -22.37 -35.39 9.82
CA GLY A 511 -22.15 -36.09 8.55
C GLY A 511 -21.49 -37.48 8.69
N ILE A 512 -21.35 -38.02 9.90
CA ILE A 512 -20.78 -39.36 10.12
C ILE A 512 -21.82 -40.42 9.79
N LEU A 513 -21.45 -41.40 8.96
CA LEU A 513 -22.28 -42.56 8.62
C LEU A 513 -22.45 -43.48 9.85
N ILE A 514 -23.69 -43.68 10.27
CA ILE A 514 -24.09 -44.49 11.43
C ILE A 514 -24.61 -45.86 11.00
N TYR A 515 -25.27 -45.94 9.84
CA TYR A 515 -25.86 -47.18 9.33
C TYR A 515 -25.93 -47.17 7.80
N GLN A 516 -25.76 -48.33 7.17
CA GLN A 516 -25.95 -48.51 5.74
C GLN A 516 -26.49 -49.92 5.43
N ASP A 517 -27.46 -50.00 4.53
CA ASP A 517 -27.94 -51.24 3.91
C ASP A 517 -28.19 -50.98 2.42
N THR A 518 -27.59 -51.80 1.55
CA THR A 518 -27.67 -51.63 0.10
C THR A 518 -28.83 -52.37 -0.55
N HIS A 519 -29.54 -53.23 0.20
CA HIS A 519 -30.64 -54.06 -0.30
C HIS A 519 -31.85 -54.04 0.67
N PHE A 520 -32.27 -52.84 1.09
CA PHE A 520 -33.28 -52.68 2.13
C PHE A 520 -34.71 -52.84 1.58
N SER A 521 -35.39 -53.92 1.99
CA SER A 521 -36.78 -54.26 1.56
C SER A 521 -37.76 -54.46 2.72
N GLY A 522 -37.39 -54.08 3.95
CA GLY A 522 -38.17 -54.39 5.15
C GLY A 522 -38.28 -53.23 6.15
N SER A 523 -38.16 -53.55 7.44
CA SER A 523 -38.17 -52.55 8.52
C SER A 523 -36.98 -52.71 9.45
N ILE A 524 -36.44 -51.60 9.94
CA ILE A 524 -35.37 -51.58 10.93
C ILE A 524 -35.69 -50.61 12.07
N SER A 525 -35.17 -50.91 13.27
CA SER A 525 -35.17 -50.03 14.42
C SER A 525 -33.76 -49.86 14.99
N LEU A 526 -33.31 -48.61 15.14
CA LEU A 526 -32.03 -48.23 15.74
C LEU A 526 -32.29 -47.57 17.09
N CYS A 527 -32.10 -48.33 18.18
CA CYS A 527 -32.47 -47.93 19.54
C CYS A 527 -31.31 -47.48 20.44
N HIS A 528 -30.08 -47.41 19.91
CA HIS A 528 -28.88 -46.99 20.64
C HIS A 528 -28.30 -45.67 20.12
N LEU A 529 -29.15 -44.87 19.49
CA LEU A 529 -28.78 -43.55 18.98
C LEU A 529 -28.75 -42.54 20.14
N LYS A 530 -27.78 -41.62 20.11
CA LYS A 530 -27.79 -40.47 21.02
C LYS A 530 -28.97 -39.56 20.65
N PRO A 531 -29.60 -38.88 21.61
CA PRO A 531 -30.63 -37.89 21.27
C PRO A 531 -30.04 -36.82 20.34
N GLY A 532 -30.76 -36.51 19.26
CA GLY A 532 -30.24 -35.60 18.24
C GLY A 532 -30.91 -35.74 16.89
N VAL A 533 -30.37 -35.00 15.92
CA VAL A 533 -30.84 -35.00 14.54
C VAL A 533 -30.06 -36.02 13.73
N TYR A 534 -30.80 -36.81 12.95
CA TYR A 534 -30.26 -37.80 12.03
C TYR A 534 -30.78 -37.54 10.61
N PHE A 535 -29.96 -37.86 9.62
CA PHE A 535 -30.30 -37.78 8.21
C PHE A 535 -30.42 -39.18 7.65
N VAL A 536 -31.61 -39.57 7.22
CA VAL A 536 -31.89 -40.83 6.53
C VAL A 536 -31.82 -40.56 5.04
N GLN A 537 -30.80 -41.10 4.38
CA GLN A 537 -30.68 -41.11 2.93
C GLN A 537 -31.25 -42.42 2.37
N ALA A 538 -32.13 -42.34 1.37
CA ALA A 538 -32.58 -43.47 0.57
C ALA A 538 -32.28 -43.13 -0.90
N ASP A 539 -31.40 -43.91 -1.53
CA ASP A 539 -30.79 -43.61 -2.83
C ASP A 539 -30.22 -42.17 -2.87
N ASP A 540 -30.79 -41.27 -3.68
CA ASP A 540 -30.35 -39.86 -3.80
C ASP A 540 -31.14 -38.88 -2.91
N GLU A 541 -32.09 -39.36 -2.11
CA GLU A 541 -32.99 -38.52 -1.30
C GLU A 541 -32.61 -38.55 0.19
N VAL A 542 -32.77 -37.42 0.90
CA VAL A 542 -32.40 -37.29 2.31
C VAL A 542 -33.53 -36.72 3.15
N ARG A 543 -33.84 -37.37 4.27
CA ARG A 543 -34.85 -36.95 5.26
C ARG A 543 -34.23 -36.70 6.63
N LYS A 544 -34.59 -35.57 7.24
CA LYS A 544 -34.26 -35.27 8.63
C LYS A 544 -35.23 -35.98 9.59
N VAL A 545 -34.69 -36.68 10.59
CA VAL A 545 -35.47 -37.29 11.68
C VAL A 545 -34.86 -36.92 13.02
N MET A 546 -35.69 -36.42 13.93
CA MET A 546 -35.28 -36.09 15.29
C MET A 546 -35.52 -37.29 16.21
N VAL A 547 -34.47 -37.77 16.88
CA VAL A 547 -34.59 -38.83 17.90
C VAL A 547 -34.51 -38.18 19.27
N GLY A 548 -35.60 -38.26 20.04
CA GLY A 548 -35.67 -37.73 21.39
C GLY A 548 -34.90 -38.57 22.42
N GLY A 549 -34.62 -37.99 23.59
CA GLY A 549 -34.16 -38.76 24.76
C GLY A 549 -35.24 -39.73 25.24
N LYS A 550 -34.81 -40.82 25.89
CA LYS A 550 -35.74 -41.69 26.63
C LYS A 550 -36.28 -41.00 27.87
#